data_AF-A0A1L9AYN5-F1
#
_entry.id   AF-A0A1L9AYN5-F1
#
_cell.length_a   1.000
_cell.length_b   1.000
_cell.length_c   1.000
_cell.angle_alpha   90.00
_cell.angle_beta   90.00
_cell.angle_gamma   90.00
#
_symmetry.space_group_name_H-M   'P 1'
#
loop_
_entity.id
_entity.type
_entity.pdbx_description
1 polymer ?
#
loop_
_entity_poly.entity_id
_entity_poly.type
_entity_poly.pdbx_seq_one_letter_code
_entity_poly.pdbx_strand_id
1 'polypeptide(L)'
;MPTFVHEIMLNDVAVLAPRTTLREAAARMSRSGRGLLVIADAERIHGLVTMRRLILGAEAAAQGYPIHGIGDLASSRFILAREDEQLMQLAPRMVRAGVRRAVVVDEDGRVSGVVTTQEFARAERRRWRRLHAVELSSEGSFPASDPPSWTGTVAG
;
A
#
# COMPACT_ATOMS: atom_id res chain seq x y z
N MET A 1 4.09 10.07 -20.46
CA MET A 1 2.64 10.08 -20.18
C MET A 1 2.43 10.35 -18.71
N PRO A 2 1.40 11.13 -18.33
CA PRO A 2 1.02 11.27 -16.93
C PRO A 2 0.61 9.90 -16.37
N THR A 3 0.91 9.67 -15.10
CA THR A 3 0.41 8.51 -14.35
C THR A 3 -0.73 8.99 -13.46
N PHE A 4 -1.85 8.29 -13.50
CA PHE A 4 -3.04 8.56 -12.71
C PHE A 4 -3.18 7.64 -11.50
N VAL A 5 -3.94 8.08 -10.50
CA VAL A 5 -4.13 7.37 -9.23
C VAL A 5 -4.66 5.96 -9.44
N HIS A 6 -5.67 5.79 -10.30
CA HIS A 6 -6.28 4.49 -10.60
C HIS A 6 -5.27 3.46 -11.16
N GLU A 7 -4.15 3.89 -11.74
CA GLU A 7 -3.12 2.99 -12.29
C GLU A 7 -2.23 2.35 -11.23
N ILE A 8 -2.16 2.95 -10.03
CA ILE A 8 -1.25 2.49 -8.97
C ILE A 8 -1.95 2.13 -7.67
N MET A 9 -3.21 2.53 -7.50
CA MET A 9 -3.92 2.35 -6.25
C MET A 9 -4.09 0.88 -5.89
N LEU A 10 -4.22 0.63 -4.59
CA LEU A 10 -4.69 -0.64 -4.09
C LEU A 10 -6.20 -0.70 -4.28
N ASN A 11 -6.63 -1.56 -5.20
CA ASN A 11 -8.04 -1.90 -5.41
C ASN A 11 -8.54 -2.86 -4.31
N ASP A 12 -9.84 -3.12 -4.27
CA ASP A 12 -10.46 -4.11 -3.36
C ASP A 12 -10.09 -3.90 -1.89
N VAL A 13 -9.97 -2.64 -1.46
CA VAL A 13 -9.72 -2.32 -0.07
C VAL A 13 -11.00 -2.56 0.71
N ALA A 14 -10.93 -3.36 1.76
CA ALA A 14 -12.08 -3.63 2.59
C ALA A 14 -12.54 -2.36 3.31
N VAL A 15 -13.80 -1.99 3.09
CA VAL A 15 -14.51 -0.92 3.77
C VAL A 15 -15.40 -1.54 4.85
N LEU A 16 -15.31 -1.06 6.08
CA LEU A 16 -16.07 -1.54 7.23
C LEU A 16 -16.79 -0.39 7.95
N ALA A 17 -17.97 -0.68 8.50
CA ALA A 17 -18.69 0.27 9.33
C ALA A 17 -17.96 0.51 10.67
N PRO A 18 -18.06 1.71 11.28
CA PRO A 18 -17.35 2.05 12.52
C PRO A 18 -17.71 1.14 13.71
N ARG A 19 -18.91 0.57 13.73
CA ARG A 19 -19.39 -0.37 14.77
C ARG A 19 -18.98 -1.82 14.53
N THR A 20 -18.25 -2.12 13.45
CA THR A 20 -17.74 -3.48 13.19
C THR A 20 -16.83 -3.94 14.32
N THR A 21 -16.97 -5.18 14.76
CA THR A 21 -16.18 -5.72 15.88
C THR A 21 -14.70 -5.90 15.52
N LEU A 22 -13.82 -5.93 16.52
CA LEU A 22 -12.38 -6.21 16.32
C LEU A 22 -12.15 -7.56 15.66
N ARG A 23 -12.91 -8.58 16.10
CA ARG A 23 -12.84 -9.95 15.54
C ARG A 23 -13.14 -9.95 14.05
N GLU A 24 -14.23 -9.30 13.65
CA GLU A 24 -14.63 -9.23 12.26
C GLU A 24 -13.65 -8.41 11.42
N ALA A 25 -13.18 -7.28 11.95
CA ALA A 25 -12.15 -6.48 11.28
C ALA A 25 -10.85 -7.28 11.06
N ALA A 26 -10.39 -8.04 12.07
CA ALA A 26 -9.24 -8.92 11.96
C ALA A 26 -9.46 -10.02 10.91
N ALA A 27 -10.63 -10.67 10.91
CA ALA A 27 -10.98 -11.67 9.91
C ALA A 27 -11.04 -11.08 8.49
N ARG A 28 -11.54 -9.85 8.33
CA ARG A 28 -11.57 -9.17 7.04
C ARG A 28 -10.17 -8.78 6.56
N MET A 29 -9.31 -8.28 7.45
CA MET A 29 -7.92 -7.95 7.14
C MET A 29 -7.11 -9.19 6.75
N SER A 30 -7.31 -10.30 7.46
CA SER A 30 -6.67 -11.58 7.14
C SER A 30 -7.09 -12.09 5.76
N ARG A 31 -8.40 -12.08 5.46
CA ARG A 31 -8.93 -12.54 4.15
C ARG A 31 -8.50 -11.67 2.98
N SER A 32 -8.39 -10.35 3.17
CA SER A 32 -8.00 -9.45 2.07
C SER A 32 -6.50 -9.55 1.74
N GLY A 33 -5.67 -10.09 2.64
CA GLY A 33 -4.21 -10.06 2.52
C GLY A 33 -3.62 -8.65 2.57
N ARG A 34 -4.43 -7.63 2.87
CA ARG A 34 -4.02 -6.22 2.94
C ARG A 34 -3.95 -5.78 4.38
N GLY A 35 -2.82 -5.20 4.81
CA GLY A 35 -2.62 -4.72 6.18
C GLY A 35 -3.35 -3.42 6.55
N LEU A 36 -4.44 -3.09 5.84
CA LEU A 36 -5.18 -1.84 5.96
C LEU A 36 -6.67 -2.03 5.62
N LEU A 37 -7.52 -1.38 6.42
CA LEU A 37 -8.97 -1.29 6.26
C LEU A 37 -9.38 0.19 6.19
N VAL A 38 -10.39 0.50 5.39
CA VAL A 38 -11.06 1.81 5.39
C VAL A 38 -12.30 1.70 6.27
N ILE A 39 -12.50 2.67 7.16
CA ILE A 39 -13.66 2.75 8.03
C ILE A 39 -14.54 3.87 7.52
N ALA A 40 -15.74 3.53 7.07
CA ALA A 40 -16.70 4.47 6.51
C ALA A 40 -18.13 3.98 6.77
N ASP A 41 -19.06 4.91 6.75
CA ASP A 41 -20.50 4.66 6.71
C ASP A 41 -21.15 5.49 5.59
N ALA A 42 -22.48 5.60 5.60
CA ALA A 42 -23.22 6.34 4.59
C ALA A 42 -22.95 7.86 4.64
N GLU A 43 -22.49 8.40 5.77
CA GLU A 43 -22.28 9.84 5.93
C GLU A 43 -20.86 10.25 5.58
N ARG A 44 -19.85 9.43 5.95
CA ARG A 44 -18.45 9.81 5.78
C ARG A 44 -17.44 8.68 5.92
N ILE A 45 -16.21 8.99 5.55
CA ILE A 45 -15.01 8.20 5.85
C ILE A 45 -14.46 8.62 7.22
N HIS A 46 -14.50 7.71 8.20
CA HIS A 46 -13.96 7.94 9.56
C HIS A 46 -12.44 7.77 9.60
N GLY A 47 -11.90 6.89 8.76
CA GLY A 47 -10.47 6.84 8.51
C GLY A 47 -9.93 5.45 8.22
N LEU A 48 -8.69 5.21 8.62
CA LEU A 48 -7.95 3.99 8.27
C LEU A 48 -7.54 3.21 9.51
N VAL A 49 -7.64 1.88 9.44
CA VAL A 49 -7.11 0.97 10.45
C VAL A 49 -6.04 0.10 9.84
N THR A 50 -4.86 0.09 10.46
CA THR A 50 -3.74 -0.77 10.06
C THR A 50 -3.62 -1.98 10.99
N MET A 51 -2.86 -3.00 10.58
CA MET A 51 -2.53 -4.16 11.42
C MET A 51 -2.06 -3.77 12.82
N ARG A 52 -1.14 -2.78 12.92
CA ARG A 52 -0.66 -2.28 14.22
C ARG A 52 -1.80 -1.75 15.10
N ARG A 53 -2.78 -1.05 14.52
CA ARG A 53 -3.91 -0.51 15.28
C ARG A 53 -4.85 -1.61 15.76
N LEU A 54 -5.05 -2.66 14.95
CA LEU A 54 -5.77 -3.86 15.40
C LEU A 54 -5.09 -4.54 16.59
N ILE A 55 -3.77 -4.74 16.52
CA ILE A 55 -2.99 -5.36 17.60
C ILE A 55 -3.11 -4.54 18.90
N LEU A 56 -2.86 -3.22 18.81
CA LEU A 56 -2.96 -2.32 19.97
C LEU A 56 -4.39 -2.26 20.53
N GLY A 57 -5.41 -2.30 19.67
CA GLY A 57 -6.79 -2.33 20.11
C GLY A 57 -7.17 -3.65 20.81
N ALA A 58 -6.66 -4.78 20.33
CA ALA A 58 -6.85 -6.07 20.98
C ALA A 58 -6.16 -6.12 22.35
N GLU A 59 -4.96 -5.58 22.46
CA GLU A 59 -4.23 -5.45 23.72
C GLU A 59 -5.00 -4.57 24.72
N ALA A 60 -5.49 -3.41 24.27
CA ALA A 60 -6.29 -2.52 25.10
C ALA A 60 -7.58 -3.20 25.58
N ALA A 61 -8.29 -3.91 24.70
CA ALA A 61 -9.49 -4.67 25.07
C ALA A 61 -9.19 -5.77 26.09
N ALA A 62 -8.06 -6.48 25.95
CA ALA A 62 -7.62 -7.50 26.91
C ALA A 62 -7.28 -6.92 28.29
N GLN A 63 -6.88 -5.65 28.36
CA GLN A 63 -6.65 -4.89 29.60
C GLN A 63 -7.94 -4.26 30.16
N GLY A 64 -9.10 -4.51 29.55
CA GLY A 64 -10.39 -4.00 30.00
C GLY A 64 -10.74 -2.59 29.51
N TYR A 65 -9.95 -2.00 28.61
CA TYR A 65 -10.33 -0.73 27.99
C TYR A 65 -11.51 -0.94 27.04
N PRO A 66 -12.57 -0.11 27.12
CA PRO A 66 -13.74 -0.27 26.29
C PRO A 66 -13.41 0.08 24.83
N ILE A 67 -13.67 -0.89 23.93
CA ILE A 67 -13.61 -0.69 22.49
C ILE A 67 -14.98 -1.01 21.91
N HIS A 68 -15.69 0.01 21.45
CA HIS A 68 -17.09 -0.10 20.98
C HIS A 68 -17.18 -0.53 19.51
N GLY A 69 -16.06 -0.52 18.80
CA GLY A 69 -15.97 -0.92 17.40
C GLY A 69 -14.64 -0.52 16.78
N ILE A 70 -14.43 -0.94 15.54
CA ILE A 70 -13.23 -0.66 14.77
C ILE A 70 -13.00 0.84 14.53
N GLY A 71 -14.06 1.65 14.58
CA GLY A 71 -14.02 3.10 14.49
C GLY A 71 -13.18 3.77 15.57
N ASP A 72 -13.16 3.21 16.79
CA ASP A 72 -12.34 3.72 17.91
C ASP A 72 -10.83 3.57 17.60
N LEU A 73 -10.51 2.64 16.70
CA LEU A 73 -9.15 2.39 16.22
C LEU A 73 -8.86 3.11 14.91
N ALA A 74 -9.79 3.87 14.32
CA ALA A 74 -9.54 4.56 13.05
C ALA A 74 -8.57 5.73 13.23
N SER A 75 -7.73 5.96 12.22
CA SER A 75 -6.86 7.13 12.15
C SER A 75 -7.31 8.04 11.01
N SER A 76 -7.48 9.33 11.32
CA SER A 76 -7.76 10.40 10.37
C SER A 76 -6.51 10.90 9.60
N ARG A 77 -5.37 10.20 9.70
CA ARG A 77 -4.12 10.56 9.00
C ARG A 77 -4.11 10.06 7.56
N PHE A 78 -4.99 10.64 6.74
CA PHE A 78 -5.10 10.43 5.30
C PHE A 78 -5.61 11.70 4.62
N ILE A 79 -5.48 11.77 3.30
CA ILE A 79 -6.18 12.75 2.45
C ILE A 79 -7.07 12.01 1.46
N LEU A 80 -8.02 12.71 0.83
CA LEU A 80 -8.81 12.17 -0.27
C LEU A 80 -8.12 12.44 -1.62
N ALA A 81 -8.19 11.47 -2.52
CA ALA A 81 -7.77 11.58 -3.91
C ALA A 81 -8.90 11.10 -4.81
N ARG A 82 -8.97 11.65 -6.03
CA ARG A 82 -9.86 11.09 -7.07
C ARG A 82 -9.11 10.07 -7.90
N GLU A 83 -9.84 9.16 -8.52
CA GLU A 83 -9.27 8.12 -9.40
C GLU A 83 -8.48 8.70 -10.57
N ASP A 84 -9.01 9.79 -11.15
CA ASP A 84 -8.47 10.53 -12.29
C ASP A 84 -7.44 11.60 -11.91
N GLU A 85 -7.06 11.69 -10.62
CA GLU A 85 -6.02 12.61 -10.18
C GLU A 85 -4.64 12.14 -10.66
N GLN A 86 -3.80 13.07 -11.10
CA GLN A 86 -2.42 12.76 -11.49
C GLN A 86 -1.53 12.57 -10.26
N LEU A 87 -0.61 11.61 -10.32
CA LEU A 87 0.36 11.35 -9.23
C LEU A 87 1.21 12.58 -8.91
N MET A 88 1.54 13.39 -9.92
CA MET A 88 2.30 14.64 -9.75
C MET A 88 1.54 15.69 -8.93
N GLN A 89 0.20 15.60 -8.85
CA GLN A 89 -0.64 16.46 -8.02
C GLN A 89 -0.83 15.84 -6.62
N LEU A 90 -1.07 14.53 -6.56
CA LEU A 90 -1.31 13.83 -5.30
C LEU A 90 -0.07 13.80 -4.39
N ALA A 91 1.12 13.50 -4.93
CA ALA A 91 2.33 13.36 -4.12
C ALA A 91 2.67 14.63 -3.30
N PRO A 92 2.70 15.84 -3.89
CA PRO A 92 2.91 17.07 -3.12
C PRO A 92 1.84 17.31 -2.05
N ARG A 93 0.57 16.94 -2.32
CA ARG A 93 -0.52 17.06 -1.34
C ARG A 93 -0.29 16.14 -0.14
N MET A 94 0.13 14.90 -0.38
CA MET A 94 0.47 13.95 0.70
C MET A 94 1.64 14.45 1.54
N VAL A 95 2.70 14.97 0.91
CA VAL A 95 3.86 15.55 1.59
C VAL A 95 3.46 16.75 2.45
N ARG A 96 2.71 17.70 1.87
CA ARG A 96 2.26 18.91 2.57
C ARG A 96 1.36 18.58 3.77
N ALA A 97 0.50 17.58 3.63
CA ALA A 97 -0.35 17.10 4.71
C ALA A 97 0.38 16.20 5.73
N GLY A 98 1.64 15.82 5.48
CA GLY A 98 2.41 14.91 6.34
C GLY A 98 1.81 13.49 6.43
N VAL A 99 1.04 13.07 5.42
CA VAL A 99 0.37 11.76 5.40
C VAL A 99 1.08 10.80 4.44
N ARG A 100 1.03 9.51 4.76
CA ARG A 100 1.59 8.45 3.91
C ARG A 100 0.53 7.69 3.10
N ARG A 101 -0.72 8.13 3.19
CA ARG A 101 -1.88 7.41 2.63
C ARG A 101 -2.90 8.41 2.10
N ALA A 102 -3.49 8.07 0.96
CA ALA A 102 -4.66 8.73 0.42
C ALA A 102 -5.77 7.70 0.21
N VAL A 103 -6.98 8.01 0.66
CA VAL A 103 -8.17 7.22 0.32
C VAL A 103 -8.66 7.73 -1.02
N VAL A 104 -8.80 6.81 -1.96
CA VAL A 104 -9.28 7.11 -3.32
C VAL A 104 -10.78 6.95 -3.32
N VAL A 105 -11.45 7.94 -3.90
CA VAL A 105 -12.89 7.93 -4.11
C VAL A 105 -13.22 8.02 -5.60
N ASP A 106 -14.28 7.33 -5.99
CA ASP A 106 -14.87 7.40 -7.33
C ASP A 106 -15.63 8.72 -7.57
N GLU A 107 -16.32 8.81 -8.71
CA GLU A 107 -17.10 9.99 -9.07
C GLU A 107 -18.27 10.27 -8.12
N ASP A 108 -18.87 9.21 -7.57
CA ASP A 108 -19.97 9.26 -6.60
C ASP A 108 -19.48 9.56 -5.17
N GLY A 109 -18.16 9.66 -4.96
CA GLY A 109 -17.55 9.88 -3.65
C GLY A 109 -17.45 8.61 -2.79
N ARG A 110 -17.66 7.43 -3.37
CA ARG A 110 -17.50 6.15 -2.68
C ARG A 110 -16.05 5.73 -2.71
N VAL A 111 -15.63 5.02 -1.67
CA VAL A 111 -14.26 4.50 -1.56
C VAL A 111 -14.01 3.46 -2.65
N SER A 112 -13.06 3.73 -3.53
CA SER A 112 -12.67 2.83 -4.61
C SER A 112 -11.28 2.22 -4.42
N GLY A 113 -10.44 2.85 -3.58
CA GLY A 113 -9.11 2.33 -3.31
C GLY A 113 -8.32 3.11 -2.27
N VAL A 114 -7.04 2.75 -2.13
CA VAL A 114 -6.09 3.46 -1.28
C VAL A 114 -4.74 3.53 -1.99
N VAL A 115 -4.12 4.71 -1.96
CA VAL A 115 -2.72 4.88 -2.36
C VAL A 115 -1.86 5.04 -1.11
N THR A 116 -0.74 4.33 -1.03
CA THR A 116 0.29 4.57 -0.02
C THR A 116 1.60 4.99 -0.68
N THR A 117 2.55 5.46 0.13
CA THR A 117 3.91 5.76 -0.35
C THR A 117 4.60 4.56 -1.02
N GLN A 118 4.18 3.32 -0.71
CA GLN A 118 4.75 2.12 -1.35
C GLN A 118 4.33 1.99 -2.82
N GLU A 119 3.11 2.38 -3.18
CA GLU A 119 2.60 2.34 -4.55
C GLU A 119 3.35 3.34 -5.43
N PHE A 120 3.65 4.54 -4.93
CA PHE A 120 4.54 5.49 -5.61
C PHE A 120 5.91 4.87 -5.90
N ALA A 121 6.54 4.26 -4.90
CA ALA A 121 7.85 3.62 -5.08
C ALA A 121 7.79 2.44 -6.09
N ARG A 122 6.68 1.69 -6.12
CA ARG A 122 6.46 0.61 -7.09
C ARG A 122 6.26 1.19 -8.50
N ALA A 123 5.52 2.28 -8.64
CA ALA A 123 5.27 2.96 -9.91
C ALA A 123 6.58 3.48 -10.53
N GLU A 124 7.43 4.13 -9.73
CA GLU A 124 8.74 4.60 -10.19
C GLU A 124 9.65 3.44 -10.62
N ARG A 125 9.69 2.33 -9.85
CA ARG A 125 10.45 1.13 -10.27
C ARG A 125 9.94 0.55 -11.60
N ARG A 126 8.61 0.49 -11.80
CA ARG A 126 8.01 0.02 -13.07
C ARG A 126 8.35 0.96 -14.22
N ARG A 127 8.31 2.28 -13.99
CA ARG A 127 8.67 3.30 -14.98
C ARG A 127 10.15 3.20 -15.36
N TRP A 128 11.03 3.09 -14.38
CA TRP A 128 12.47 2.93 -14.60
C TRP A 128 12.76 1.68 -15.44
N ARG A 129 12.17 0.52 -15.10
CA ARG A 129 12.30 -0.71 -15.89
C ARG A 129 11.83 -0.55 -17.33
N ARG A 130 10.70 0.14 -17.57
CA ARG A 130 10.20 0.37 -18.93
C ARG A 130 11.15 1.21 -19.78
N LEU A 131 11.78 2.23 -19.19
CA LEU A 131 12.71 3.12 -19.90
C LEU A 131 14.06 2.44 -20.20
N HIS A 132 14.55 1.58 -19.30
CA HIS A 132 15.87 0.94 -19.42
C HIS A 132 15.79 -0.52 -19.92
N ALA A 133 14.61 -0.99 -20.33
CA ALA A 133 14.44 -2.32 -20.93
C ALA A 133 15.15 -2.45 -22.29
N VAL A 134 15.43 -1.34 -22.98
CA VAL A 134 16.12 -1.33 -24.28
C VAL A 134 17.65 -1.46 -24.11
N GLU A 135 18.23 -0.94 -23.02
CA GLU A 135 19.68 -0.99 -22.75
C GLU A 135 20.17 -2.38 -22.28
N LEU A 136 19.32 -3.15 -21.58
CA LEU A 136 19.68 -4.48 -21.08
C LEU A 136 19.70 -5.57 -22.18
N SER A 137 19.16 -5.29 -23.36
CA SER A 137 19.24 -6.15 -24.53
C SER A 137 20.50 -5.92 -25.39
N SER A 138 21.27 -4.86 -25.14
CA SER A 138 22.46 -4.52 -25.93
C SER A 138 23.80 -4.95 -25.30
N GLU A 139 23.82 -5.43 -24.06
CA GLU A 139 25.06 -5.94 -23.43
C GLU A 139 24.91 -7.41 -23.04
N GLY A 140 25.30 -8.31 -23.95
CA GLY A 140 25.22 -9.75 -23.70
C GLY A 140 25.79 -10.68 -24.76
N SER A 141 26.79 -10.28 -25.54
CA SER A 141 27.71 -11.25 -26.17
C SER A 141 28.97 -11.33 -25.31
N PHE A 142 28.90 -12.06 -24.19
CA PHE A 142 30.12 -12.51 -23.53
C PHE A 142 30.79 -13.55 -24.45
N PRO A 143 32.03 -13.36 -24.90
CA PRO A 143 32.75 -14.46 -25.54
C PRO A 143 32.88 -15.57 -24.50
N ALA A 144 32.63 -16.82 -24.90
CA ALA A 144 32.91 -17.98 -24.07
C ALA A 144 34.40 -17.96 -23.72
N SER A 145 34.74 -17.50 -22.52
CA SER A 145 36.07 -17.73 -21.96
C SER A 145 36.09 -19.14 -21.40
N ASP A 146 37.07 -19.93 -21.83
CA ASP A 146 37.32 -21.27 -21.31
C ASP A 146 37.37 -21.26 -19.77
N PRO A 147 36.81 -22.29 -19.10
CA PRO A 147 36.85 -22.36 -17.65
C PRO A 147 38.31 -22.47 -17.17
N PRO A 148 38.69 -21.77 -16.08
CA PRO A 148 40.05 -21.82 -15.58
C PRO A 148 40.41 -23.23 -15.04
N SER A 149 41.53 -23.78 -15.51
CA SER A 149 42.07 -25.06 -15.06
C SER A 149 42.68 -24.93 -13.66
N TRP A 150 41.89 -25.18 -12.61
CA TRP A 150 42.39 -25.35 -11.25
C TRP A 150 42.69 -26.81 -10.95
N THR A 151 43.85 -27.29 -11.40
CA THR A 151 44.50 -28.47 -10.82
C THR A 151 45.81 -28.04 -10.20
N GLY A 152 45.72 -27.51 -8.98
CA GLY A 152 46.88 -27.28 -8.13
C GLY A 152 47.16 -28.54 -7.31
N THR A 153 48.30 -29.17 -7.58
CA THR A 153 48.93 -30.17 -6.72
C THR A 153 49.18 -29.56 -5.34
N VAL A 154 48.65 -30.17 -4.29
CA VAL A 154 49.15 -29.98 -2.92
C VAL A 154 49.92 -31.22 -2.53
N ALA A 155 51.24 -31.05 -2.41
CA ALA A 155 52.14 -32.00 -1.78
C ALA A 155 51.89 -32.00 -0.26
N GLY A 156 51.80 -33.20 0.31
CA GLY A 156 51.68 -33.48 1.74
C GLY A 156 51.62 -34.97 1.96
#